data_AF-A0A957ZYQ3-F1
#
_entry.id   AF-A0A957ZYQ3-F1
#
_cell.length_a   1.000
_cell.length_b   1.000
_cell.length_c   1.000
_cell.angle_alpha   90.00
_cell.angle_beta   90.00
_cell.angle_gamma   90.00
#
_symmetry.space_group_name_H-M   'P 1'
#
loop_
_entity.id
_entity.type
_entity.pdbx_description
1 polymer ?
#
loop_
_entity_poly.entity_id
_entity_poly.type
_entity_poly.pdbx_seq_one_letter_code
_entity_poly.pdbx_strand_id
1 'polypeptide(L)'
;QGDDYEYAWLGISGNTLTSEAAEFRNLDADFRGALVAEVTADGPAAKAGLQGRNESLTASSDDYVFSGDIITAINGEPINDMNDLITYLVDETKPGDVVALDIIHDDGSQESIKVTLGVRPSLSLIPIADK
;
A
#
# COMPACT_ATOMS: atom_id res chain seq x y z
N GLN A 1 -18.94 19.90 -14.33
CA GLN A 1 -19.50 18.91 -13.39
C GLN A 1 -18.35 17.96 -13.13
N GLY A 2 -17.58 18.22 -12.07
CA GLY A 2 -16.59 17.26 -11.60
C GLY A 2 -17.36 16.40 -10.62
N ASP A 3 -17.75 15.21 -11.05
CA ASP A 3 -18.42 14.28 -10.17
C ASP A 3 -17.50 14.01 -8.98
N ASP A 4 -17.99 14.28 -7.76
CA ASP A 4 -17.39 13.86 -6.51
C ASP A 4 -17.40 12.32 -6.44
N TYR A 5 -16.50 11.68 -7.19
CA TYR A 5 -16.29 10.24 -7.08
C TYR A 5 -15.44 9.99 -5.83
N GLU A 6 -16.08 9.41 -4.82
CA GLU A 6 -15.40 8.92 -3.64
C GLU A 6 -14.63 7.64 -4.01
N TYR A 7 -13.32 7.78 -4.19
CA TYR A 7 -12.45 6.63 -4.44
C TYR A 7 -12.14 5.90 -3.14
N ALA A 8 -12.15 4.57 -3.20
CA ALA A 8 -11.65 3.76 -2.11
C ALA A 8 -10.15 4.02 -1.90
N TRP A 9 -9.74 4.04 -0.64
CA TRP A 9 -8.39 4.40 -0.26
C TRP A 9 -7.87 3.50 0.85
N LEU A 10 -6.72 2.88 0.60
CA LEU A 10 -6.02 2.03 1.56
C LEU A 10 -5.13 2.83 2.51
N GLY A 11 -4.70 4.04 2.14
CA GLY A 11 -3.74 4.81 2.94
C GLY A 11 -2.33 4.27 2.88
N ILE A 12 -1.88 3.89 1.68
CA ILE A 12 -0.51 3.50 1.42
C ILE A 12 0.08 4.32 0.28
N SER A 13 1.40 4.42 0.28
CA SER A 13 2.21 4.88 -0.82
C SER A 13 3.32 3.87 -1.05
N GLY A 14 3.71 3.67 -2.30
CA GLY A 14 4.58 2.56 -2.65
C GLY A 14 4.90 2.53 -4.12
N ASN A 15 5.62 1.50 -4.53
CA ASN A 15 6.01 1.28 -5.91
C ASN A 15 5.80 -0.19 -6.27
N THR A 16 5.83 -0.49 -7.56
CA THR A 16 5.88 -1.88 -8.02
C THR A 16 7.16 -2.55 -7.53
N LEU A 17 7.05 -3.78 -7.04
CA LEU A 17 8.21 -4.57 -6.65
C LEU A 17 9.13 -4.81 -7.85
N THR A 18 10.40 -4.48 -7.69
CA THR A 18 11.44 -4.75 -8.70
C THR A 18 12.12 -6.08 -8.40
N SER A 19 12.70 -6.71 -9.43
CA SER A 19 13.51 -7.93 -9.24
C SER A 19 14.62 -7.75 -8.21
N GLU A 20 15.28 -6.58 -8.21
CA GLU A 20 16.34 -6.25 -7.25
C GLU A 20 15.81 -6.22 -5.81
N ALA A 21 14.61 -5.67 -5.59
CA ALA A 21 13.95 -5.67 -4.28
C ALA A 21 13.55 -7.08 -3.82
N ALA A 22 13.06 -7.91 -4.76
CA ALA A 22 12.73 -9.30 -4.48
C ALA A 22 13.99 -10.12 -4.12
N GLU A 23 15.07 -9.98 -4.88
CA GLU A 23 16.34 -10.65 -4.64
C GLU A 23 16.97 -10.23 -3.30
N PHE A 24 16.88 -8.95 -2.94
CA PHE A 24 17.30 -8.45 -1.62
C PHE A 24 16.56 -9.15 -0.48
N ARG A 25 15.29 -9.51 -0.71
CA ARG A 25 14.41 -10.24 0.22
C ARG A 25 14.55 -11.76 0.14
N ASN A 26 15.52 -12.27 -0.63
CA ASN A 26 15.71 -13.70 -0.87
C ASN A 26 14.45 -14.37 -1.49
N LEU A 27 13.67 -13.57 -2.23
CA LEU A 27 12.56 -14.02 -3.07
C LEU A 27 13.06 -14.24 -4.49
N ASP A 28 12.30 -14.98 -5.30
CA ASP A 28 12.61 -15.15 -6.72
C ASP A 28 12.64 -13.79 -7.45
N ALA A 29 13.57 -13.62 -8.40
CA ALA A 29 13.64 -12.40 -9.22
C ALA A 29 12.37 -12.16 -10.08
N ASP A 30 11.62 -13.24 -10.31
CA ASP A 30 10.31 -13.23 -10.99
C ASP A 30 9.14 -12.95 -10.05
N PHE A 31 9.39 -12.76 -8.75
CA PHE A 31 8.36 -12.40 -7.79
C PHE A 31 7.76 -11.02 -8.14
N ARG A 32 6.45 -10.91 -7.98
CA ARG A 32 5.65 -9.75 -8.37
C ARG A 32 4.76 -9.35 -7.20
N GLY A 33 4.46 -8.05 -7.13
CA GLY A 33 3.71 -7.48 -6.01
C GLY A 33 3.81 -5.97 -5.96
N ALA A 34 3.01 -5.38 -5.08
CA ALA A 34 3.09 -3.97 -4.74
C ALA A 34 3.90 -3.79 -3.46
N LEU A 35 5.04 -3.10 -3.55
CA LEU A 35 5.90 -2.78 -2.41
C LEU A 35 5.36 -1.53 -1.71
N VAL A 36 5.00 -1.69 -0.43
CA VAL A 36 4.50 -0.63 0.43
C VAL A 36 5.68 0.14 1.00
N ALA A 37 5.90 1.34 0.50
CA ALA A 37 6.98 2.20 0.98
C ALA A 37 6.57 3.01 2.22
N GLU A 38 5.33 3.49 2.26
CA GLU A 38 4.83 4.31 3.36
C GLU A 38 3.37 3.96 3.63
N VAL A 39 3.00 3.98 4.90
CA VAL A 39 1.61 3.81 5.34
C VAL A 39 1.19 5.09 6.01
N THR A 40 0.08 5.67 5.56
CA THR A 40 -0.47 6.90 6.14
C THR A 40 -0.86 6.63 7.59
N ALA A 41 -0.30 7.43 8.50
CA ALA A 41 -0.64 7.41 9.92
C ALA A 41 -2.16 7.58 10.10
N ASP A 42 -2.75 6.80 11.00
CA ASP A 42 -4.21 6.72 11.23
C ASP A 42 -5.06 6.29 10.01
N GLY A 43 -4.40 5.94 8.90
CA GLY A 43 -5.01 5.41 7.69
C GLY A 43 -5.57 4.00 7.87
N PRO A 44 -6.38 3.54 6.91
CA PRO A 44 -7.00 2.22 6.99
C PRO A 44 -5.98 1.08 6.99
N ALA A 45 -4.92 1.16 6.18
CA ALA A 45 -3.79 0.22 6.20
C ALA A 45 -3.08 0.18 7.57
N ALA A 46 -2.77 1.34 8.15
CA ALA A 46 -2.14 1.41 9.48
C ALA A 46 -3.00 0.72 10.55
N LYS A 47 -4.32 0.95 10.51
CA LYS A 47 -5.28 0.32 11.44
C LYS A 47 -5.38 -1.19 11.28
N ALA A 48 -5.13 -1.69 10.07
CA ALA A 48 -5.11 -3.12 9.77
C ALA A 48 -3.78 -3.79 10.12
N GLY A 49 -2.75 -3.02 10.48
CA GLY A 49 -1.43 -3.53 10.85
C GLY A 49 -0.41 -3.55 9.72
N LEU A 50 -0.72 -2.96 8.57
CA LEU A 50 0.23 -2.82 7.46
C LEU A 50 1.41 -1.95 7.88
N GLN A 51 2.61 -2.37 7.51
CA GLN A 51 3.86 -1.70 7.84
C GLN A 51 4.53 -1.19 6.57
N GLY A 52 4.71 0.13 6.52
CA GLY A 52 5.58 0.74 5.52
C GLY A 52 7.04 0.70 5.97
N ARG A 53 7.89 1.40 5.24
CA ARG A 53 9.26 1.65 5.66
C ARG A 53 9.30 2.30 7.04
N ASN A 54 9.96 1.64 7.97
CA ASN A 54 10.06 2.11 9.34
C ASN A 54 11.13 3.21 9.43
N GLU A 55 10.72 4.48 9.41
CA GLU A 55 11.65 5.62 9.56
C GLU A 55 12.29 5.70 10.96
N SER A 56 11.84 4.89 11.93
CA SER A 56 12.22 5.07 13.35
C SER A 56 13.57 4.44 13.75
N LEU A 57 14.28 3.77 12.84
CA LEU A 57 15.59 3.22 13.15
C LEU A 57 16.65 3.84 12.23
N THR A 58 17.40 4.75 12.83
CA THR A 58 18.73 5.19 12.44
C THR A 58 19.54 4.10 11.71
N ALA A 59 19.60 4.08 10.38
CA ALA A 59 20.47 3.13 9.68
C ALA A 59 20.85 3.59 8.26
N SER A 60 22.08 4.07 8.09
CA SER A 60 22.97 3.89 6.93
C SER A 60 22.36 3.86 5.51
N SER A 61 22.77 4.81 4.68
CA SER A 61 22.35 5.16 3.31
C SER A 61 22.22 4.06 2.22
N ASP A 62 22.40 2.77 2.50
CA ASP A 62 22.35 1.68 1.52
C ASP A 62 21.17 0.70 1.71
N ASP A 63 20.58 0.59 2.91
CA ASP A 63 19.58 -0.45 3.23
C ASP A 63 18.12 -0.01 2.99
N TYR A 64 17.95 1.25 2.56
CA TYR A 64 16.71 1.99 2.79
C TYR A 64 15.65 1.83 1.70
N VAL A 65 15.93 1.20 0.56
CA VAL A 65 15.01 1.19 -0.59
C VAL A 65 14.05 0.00 -0.60
N PHE A 66 14.35 -1.07 0.14
CA PHE A 66 13.66 -2.37 0.00
C PHE A 66 12.85 -2.81 1.23
N SER A 67 12.59 -1.93 2.19
CA SER A 67 11.83 -2.23 3.42
C SER A 67 10.37 -1.79 3.35
N GLY A 68 9.53 -2.57 4.03
CA GLY A 68 8.07 -2.46 4.03
C GLY A 68 7.38 -3.73 3.53
N ASP A 69 6.07 -3.79 3.70
CA ASP A 69 5.27 -4.95 3.31
C ASP A 69 5.13 -5.05 1.78
N ILE A 70 5.04 -6.28 1.28
CA ILE A 70 4.75 -6.57 -0.12
C ILE A 70 3.34 -7.13 -0.21
N ILE A 71 2.46 -6.44 -0.92
CA ILE A 71 1.10 -6.92 -1.20
C ILE A 71 1.15 -7.82 -2.43
N THR A 72 0.69 -9.06 -2.28
CA THR A 72 0.71 -10.09 -3.33
C THR A 72 -0.67 -10.43 -3.85
N ALA A 73 -1.72 -10.17 -3.07
CA ALA A 73 -3.10 -10.36 -3.51
C ALA A 73 -4.10 -9.49 -2.73
N ILE A 74 -5.26 -9.26 -3.34
CA ILE A 74 -6.43 -8.58 -2.75
C ILE A 74 -7.68 -9.42 -3.00
N ASN A 75 -8.37 -9.84 -1.93
CA ASN A 75 -9.53 -10.75 -1.98
C ASN A 75 -9.28 -12.04 -2.79
N GLY A 76 -8.04 -12.53 -2.82
CA GLY A 76 -7.62 -13.68 -3.63
C GLY A 76 -7.32 -13.37 -5.10
N GLU A 77 -7.45 -12.11 -5.54
CA GLU A 77 -6.99 -11.65 -6.84
C GLU A 77 -5.48 -11.32 -6.78
N PRO A 78 -4.64 -11.94 -7.62
CA PRO A 78 -3.20 -11.77 -7.57
C PRO A 78 -2.79 -10.37 -8.03
N ILE A 79 -2.05 -9.66 -7.17
CA ILE A 79 -1.49 -8.34 -7.44
C ILE A 79 -0.07 -8.49 -7.95
N ASN A 80 0.15 -8.13 -9.21
CA ASN A 80 1.49 -8.21 -9.83
C ASN A 80 2.29 -6.92 -9.67
N ASP A 81 1.61 -5.79 -9.54
CA ASP A 81 2.23 -4.48 -9.50
C ASP A 81 1.33 -3.45 -8.82
N MET A 82 1.90 -2.29 -8.49
CA MET A 82 1.17 -1.24 -7.79
C MET A 82 -0.03 -0.73 -8.59
N ASN A 83 0.06 -0.75 -9.93
CA ASN A 83 -1.02 -0.28 -10.79
C ASN A 83 -2.22 -1.23 -10.77
N ASP A 84 -1.97 -2.53 -10.72
CA ASP A 84 -3.00 -3.56 -10.56
C ASP A 84 -3.78 -3.36 -9.25
N LEU A 85 -3.08 -3.14 -8.14
CA LEU A 85 -3.71 -2.83 -6.85
C LEU A 85 -4.58 -1.57 -6.92
N ILE A 86 -4.06 -0.49 -7.51
CA ILE A 86 -4.82 0.77 -7.68
C ILE A 86 -6.05 0.53 -8.55
N THR A 87 -5.91 -0.24 -9.63
CA THR A 87 -7.01 -0.54 -10.57
C THR A 87 -8.11 -1.30 -9.85
N TYR A 88 -7.76 -2.34 -9.09
CA TYR A 88 -8.73 -3.09 -8.27
C TYR A 88 -9.46 -2.17 -7.28
N LEU A 89 -8.72 -1.32 -6.57
CA LEU A 89 -9.33 -0.40 -5.60
C LEU A 89 -10.30 0.60 -6.26
N VAL A 90 -10.06 0.98 -7.52
CA VAL A 90 -10.88 1.94 -8.24
C VAL A 90 -12.08 1.28 -8.92
N ASP A 91 -11.91 0.10 -9.52
CA ASP A 91 -12.93 -0.54 -10.35
C ASP A 91 -13.84 -1.47 -9.52
N GLU A 92 -13.25 -2.21 -8.57
CA GLU A 92 -13.91 -3.31 -7.87
C GLU A 92 -14.30 -2.97 -6.42
N THR A 93 -13.90 -1.82 -5.88
CA THR A 93 -14.14 -1.49 -4.47
C THR A 93 -14.68 -0.08 -4.23
N LYS A 94 -15.30 0.10 -3.07
CA LYS A 94 -15.84 1.39 -2.62
C LYS A 94 -15.36 1.73 -1.20
N PRO A 95 -15.38 3.02 -0.83
CA PRO A 95 -15.15 3.40 0.55
C PRO A 95 -16.09 2.66 1.51
N GLY A 96 -15.54 2.12 2.60
CA GLY A 96 -16.25 1.31 3.59
C GLY A 96 -16.22 -0.20 3.31
N ASP A 97 -15.80 -0.65 2.14
CA ASP A 97 -15.65 -2.08 1.85
C ASP A 97 -14.51 -2.69 2.67
N VAL A 98 -14.64 -3.98 2.98
CA VAL A 98 -13.59 -4.74 3.67
C VAL A 98 -12.93 -5.66 2.67
N VAL A 99 -11.63 -5.47 2.45
CA VAL A 99 -10.80 -6.29 1.57
C VAL A 99 -9.83 -7.11 2.39
N ALA A 100 -9.57 -8.35 1.97
CA ALA A 100 -8.48 -9.15 2.49
C ALA A 100 -7.23 -8.88 1.66
N LEU A 101 -6.13 -8.48 2.28
CA LEU A 101 -4.83 -8.33 1.63
C LEU A 101 -3.92 -9.46 2.07
N ASP A 102 -3.34 -10.16 1.10
CA ASP A 102 -2.22 -11.06 1.34
C ASP A 102 -0.93 -10.25 1.24
N ILE A 103 -0.18 -10.25 2.33
CA ILE A 103 1.06 -9.50 2.48
C ILE A 103 2.22 -10.41 2.84
N ILE A 104 3.42 -9.97 2.47
CA ILE A 104 4.69 -10.53 2.92
C ILE A 104 5.42 -9.45 3.70
N HIS A 105 5.70 -9.73 4.96
CA HIS A 105 6.47 -8.86 5.84
C HIS A 105 7.96 -8.87 5.47
N ASP A 106 8.69 -7.91 6.03
CA ASP A 106 10.14 -7.76 5.90
C ASP A 106 10.93 -9.07 6.23
N ASP A 107 10.47 -9.81 7.24
CA ASP A 107 10.98 -11.11 7.70
C ASP A 107 10.72 -12.28 6.73
N GLY A 108 9.86 -12.07 5.72
CA GLY A 108 9.41 -13.11 4.79
C GLY A 108 8.17 -13.87 5.27
N SER A 109 7.69 -13.61 6.49
CA SER A 109 6.40 -14.16 6.96
C SER A 109 5.24 -13.62 6.11
N GLN A 110 4.34 -14.52 5.73
CA GLN A 110 3.14 -14.17 4.97
C GLN A 110 1.94 -14.07 5.91
N GLU A 111 1.12 -13.04 5.71
CA GLU A 111 -0.07 -12.82 6.51
C GLU A 111 -1.21 -12.32 5.63
N SER A 112 -2.44 -12.76 5.92
CA SER A 112 -3.64 -12.22 5.29
C SER A 112 -4.35 -11.31 6.29
N ILE A 113 -4.34 -10.00 6.04
CA ILE A 113 -5.00 -9.01 6.89
C ILE A 113 -6.28 -8.49 6.26
N LYS A 114 -7.27 -8.11 7.08
CA LYS A 114 -8.50 -7.48 6.60
C LYS A 114 -8.42 -5.98 6.80
N VAL A 115 -8.58 -5.23 5.72
CA VAL A 115 -8.54 -3.77 5.72
C VAL A 115 -9.90 -3.22 5.33
N THR A 116 -10.43 -2.33 6.15
CA THR A 116 -11.62 -1.54 5.78
C THR A 116 -11.17 -0.31 5.00
N LEU A 117 -11.61 -0.18 3.75
CA LEU A 117 -11.21 0.92 2.88
C LEU A 117 -11.79 2.25 3.36
N GLY A 118 -10.95 3.28 3.37
CA GLY A 118 -11.37 4.65 3.68
C GLY A 118 -11.84 5.38 2.42
N VAL A 119 -12.39 6.57 2.62
CA VAL A 119 -12.59 7.53 1.53
C VAL A 119 -11.24 8.17 1.23
N ARG A 120 -10.83 8.18 -0.04
CA ARG A 120 -9.64 8.93 -0.46
C ARG A 120 -9.87 10.39 -0.11
N PRO A 121 -9.02 11.02 0.71
CA PRO A 121 -9.14 12.45 0.95
C PRO A 121 -8.98 13.16 -0.39
N SER A 122 -10.06 13.73 -0.92
CA SER A 122 -9.96 14.64 -2.04
C SER A 122 -9.14 15.82 -1.55
N LEU A 123 -8.19 16.29 -2.36
CA LEU A 123 -7.52 17.56 -2.14
C LEU A 123 -8.58 18.67 -2.31
N SER A 124 -9.48 18.82 -1.35
CA SER A 124 -10.15 20.08 -1.12
C SER A 124 -9.04 21.06 -0.81
N LEU A 125 -8.73 21.90 -1.80
CA LEU A 125 -7.89 23.08 -1.67
C LEU A 125 -8.13 23.65 -0.27
N ILE A 126 -7.09 23.65 0.55
CA ILE A 126 -7.05 24.49 1.75
C ILE A 126 -7.55 25.85 1.26
N PRO A 127 -8.69 26.40 1.77
CA PRO A 127 -8.97 27.78 1.50
C PRO A 127 -7.77 28.53 2.05
N ILE A 128 -6.97 29.10 1.16
CA ILE A 128 -6.00 30.12 1.54
C ILE A 128 -6.82 31.14 2.31
N ALA A 129 -6.76 31.06 3.63
CA ALA A 129 -7.47 31.98 4.49
C ALA A 129 -6.85 33.33 4.21
N ASP A 130 -7.60 34.14 3.45
CA ASP A 130 -7.35 35.55 3.24
C ASP A 130 -7.21 36.20 4.61
N LYS A 131 -6.00 36.67 4.92
CA LYS A 131 -5.78 37.74 5.91
C LYS A 131 -4.50 38.51 5.64
#